data_AF-A0A1X1D7E0-F1
#
_entry.id   AF-A0A1X1D7E0-F1
#
_cell.length_a   1.000
_cell.length_b   1.000
_cell.length_c   1.000
_cell.angle_alpha   90.00
_cell.angle_beta   90.00
_cell.angle_gamma   90.00
#
_symmetry.space_group_name_H-M   'P 1'
#
loop_
_entity.id
_entity.type
_entity.pdbx_description
1 polymer ?
#
loop_
_entity_poly.entity_id
_entity_poly.type
_entity_poly.pdbx_seq_one_letter_code
_entity_poly.pdbx_strand_id
1 'polypeptide(L)'
;MADPILIDTLEFGAESASAQKYEIYGDDEKSPGYALIYRHSDGEWRKLDETLEFAARDEQKAATSTMDYGSGDVLPELRDLPAEVKERCEAHWQQSQQQSND
;
A
#
# COMPACT_ATOMS: atom_id res chain seq x y z
N MET A 1 22.20 2.44 7.76
CA MET A 1 21.22 2.36 6.67
C MET A 1 20.86 0.88 6.61
N ALA A 2 19.74 0.49 7.19
CA ALA A 2 19.27 -0.88 7.06
C ALA A 2 18.64 -0.99 5.67
N ASP A 3 18.98 -2.03 4.93
CA ASP A 3 18.25 -2.37 3.71
C ASP A 3 16.84 -2.80 4.13
N PRO A 4 15.80 -2.21 3.55
CA PRO A 4 14.43 -2.53 3.94
C PRO A 4 14.12 -3.98 3.55
N ILE A 5 13.49 -4.71 4.46
CA ILE A 5 13.14 -6.11 4.27
C ILE A 5 11.78 -6.22 3.58
N LEU A 6 11.60 -7.25 2.75
CA LEU A 6 10.29 -7.60 2.23
C LEU A 6 9.45 -8.16 3.38
N ILE A 7 8.41 -7.43 3.75
CA ILE A 7 7.49 -7.78 4.84
C ILE A 7 6.38 -8.67 4.30
N ASP A 8 5.75 -8.23 3.20
CA ASP A 8 4.60 -8.91 2.63
C ASP A 8 4.50 -8.64 1.13
N THR A 9 3.76 -9.48 0.40
CA THR A 9 3.52 -9.31 -1.03
C THR A 9 2.05 -9.54 -1.32
N LEU A 10 1.37 -8.49 -1.78
CA LEU A 10 -0.02 -8.54 -2.18
C LEU A 10 -0.14 -8.59 -3.69
N GLU A 11 -0.91 -9.53 -4.21
CA GLU A 11 -1.22 -9.61 -5.63
C GLU A 11 -2.72 -9.37 -5.83
N PHE A 12 -3.06 -8.44 -6.71
CA PHE A 12 -4.42 -8.06 -7.06
C PHE A 12 -4.64 -8.21 -8.56
N GLY A 13 -5.75 -8.82 -8.96
CA GLY A 13 -6.11 -9.03 -10.35
C GLY A 13 -6.32 -10.51 -10.69
N ALA A 14 -6.95 -10.76 -11.84
CA ALA A 14 -7.16 -12.11 -12.36
C ALA A 14 -6.07 -12.47 -13.38
N GLU A 15 -5.73 -13.76 -13.50
CA GLU A 15 -4.76 -14.29 -14.48
C GLU A 15 -5.07 -13.87 -15.93
N SER A 16 -6.33 -13.52 -16.24
CA SER A 16 -6.78 -13.10 -17.57
C SER A 16 -6.82 -11.57 -17.78
N ALA A 17 -6.43 -10.75 -16.79
CA ALA A 17 -6.48 -9.29 -16.83
C ALA A 17 -5.16 -8.66 -16.32
N SER A 18 -5.10 -7.32 -16.29
CA SER A 18 -3.95 -6.57 -15.76
C SER A 18 -3.75 -6.85 -14.26
N ALA A 19 -2.99 -7.91 -13.95
CA ALA A 19 -2.59 -8.24 -12.59
C ALA A 19 -1.59 -7.19 -12.07
N GLN A 20 -1.68 -6.88 -10.78
CA GLN A 20 -0.87 -5.89 -10.11
C GLN A 20 -0.37 -6.44 -8.78
N LYS A 21 0.95 -6.50 -8.63
CA LYS A 21 1.64 -6.99 -7.45
C LYS A 21 2.21 -5.81 -6.65
N TYR A 22 2.11 -5.88 -5.34
CA TYR A 22 2.57 -4.89 -4.39
C TYR A 22 3.51 -5.58 -3.43
N GLU A 23 4.79 -5.23 -3.50
CA GLU A 23 5.81 -5.75 -2.59
C GLU A 23 6.03 -4.73 -1.48
N ILE A 24 5.66 -5.08 -0.24
CA ILE A 24 5.68 -4.19 0.91
C ILE A 24 7.03 -4.35 1.61
N TYR A 25 7.75 -3.24 1.72
CA TYR A 25 9.05 -3.14 2.33
C TYR A 25 9.01 -2.25 3.55
N GLY A 26 9.86 -2.56 4.53
CA GLY A 26 10.01 -1.72 5.71
C GLY A 26 11.21 -2.11 6.56
N ASP A 27 11.34 -1.45 7.70
CA ASP A 27 12.46 -1.68 8.63
C ASP A 27 12.30 -2.99 9.42
N ASP A 28 11.04 -3.37 9.70
CA ASP A 28 10.65 -4.57 10.45
C ASP A 28 9.30 -5.10 9.94
N GLU A 29 9.00 -6.39 10.17
CA GLU A 29 7.73 -7.04 9.81
C GLU A 29 6.49 -6.29 10.33
N LYS A 30 6.64 -5.49 11.39
CA LYS A 30 5.57 -4.68 11.98
C LYS A 30 5.56 -3.23 11.51
N SER A 31 6.58 -2.80 10.76
CA SER A 31 6.78 -1.40 10.35
C SER A 31 6.95 -1.31 8.83
N PRO A 32 5.87 -1.52 8.05
CA PRO A 32 5.88 -1.27 6.62
C PRO A 32 6.12 0.21 6.34
N GLY A 33 7.09 0.50 5.47
CA GLY A 33 7.49 1.86 5.09
C GLY A 33 7.02 2.24 3.68
N TYR A 34 7.14 1.34 2.70
CA TYR A 34 6.68 1.60 1.34
C TYR A 34 6.33 0.30 0.61
N ALA A 35 5.50 0.36 -0.44
CA ALA A 35 5.26 -0.75 -1.35
C ALA A 35 5.70 -0.41 -2.77
N LEU A 36 6.43 -1.35 -3.39
CA LEU A 36 6.75 -1.30 -4.81
C LEU A 36 5.60 -1.92 -5.61
N ILE A 37 5.16 -1.21 -6.64
CA ILE A 37 4.03 -1.64 -7.46
C ILE A 37 4.56 -2.23 -8.77
N TYR A 38 4.07 -3.40 -9.14
CA TYR A 38 4.38 -4.08 -10.38
C TYR A 38 3.10 -4.40 -11.12
N ARG A 39 3.07 -4.13 -12.41
CA ARG A 39 1.96 -4.49 -13.29
C ARG A 39 2.38 -5.59 -14.22
N HIS A 40 1.58 -6.64 -14.30
CA HIS A 40 1.72 -7.67 -15.31
C HIS A 40 1.27 -7.09 -16.65
N SER A 41 2.20 -6.98 -17.60
CA SER A 41 1.96 -6.44 -18.92
C SER A 41 2.76 -7.24 -19.94
N ASP A 42 2.08 -7.80 -20.93
CA ASP A 42 2.69 -8.59 -22.02
C ASP A 42 3.44 -9.86 -21.54
N GLY A 43 2.97 -10.48 -20.45
CA GLY A 43 3.58 -11.70 -19.90
C GLY A 43 4.77 -11.48 -18.97
N GLU A 44 5.11 -10.22 -18.68
CA GLU A 44 6.17 -9.85 -17.75
C GLU A 44 5.67 -8.90 -16.66
N TRP A 45 6.23 -9.03 -15.46
CA TRP A 45 6.01 -8.09 -14.37
C TRP A 45 6.88 -6.85 -14.57
N ARG A 46 6.26 -5.73 -14.92
CA ARG A 46 6.96 -4.44 -15.00
C ARG A 46 6.74 -3.66 -13.73
N LYS A 47 7.84 -3.28 -13.08
CA LYS A 47 7.80 -2.32 -11.98
C LYS A 47 7.27 -0.99 -12.50
N LEU A 48 6.27 -0.43 -11.85
CA LEU A 48 5.81 0.92 -12.10
C LEU A 48 6.81 1.91 -11.49
N ASP A 49 6.91 3.11 -12.07
CA ASP A 49 7.68 4.22 -11.49
C ASP A 49 6.99 4.81 -10.23
N GLU A 50 5.85 4.22 -9.85
CA GLU A 50 5.05 4.58 -8.71
C GLU A 50 5.31 3.63 -7.54
N THR A 51 5.44 4.21 -6.35
CA THR A 51 5.60 3.48 -5.09
C THR A 51 4.59 4.00 -4.08
N LEU A 52 3.97 3.10 -3.34
CA LEU A 52 2.97 3.44 -2.33
C LEU A 52 3.67 3.64 -0.98
N GLU A 53 3.93 4.87 -0.58
CA GLU A 53 4.57 5.15 0.70
C GLU A 53 3.57 5.03 1.86
N PHE A 54 3.94 4.30 2.91
CA PHE A 54 3.18 4.18 4.14
C PHE A 54 3.86 5.06 5.18
N ALA A 55 3.17 6.11 5.62
CA ALA A 55 3.70 6.97 6.68
C ALA A 55 3.89 6.15 7.96
N ALA A 56 5.12 5.74 8.24
CA ALA A 56 5.52 5.01 9.44
C ALA A 56 5.40 5.93 10.65
N ARG A 57 4.18 6.15 11.15
CA ARG A 57 3.75 6.77 12.42
C ARG A 57 4.31 8.17 12.79
N ASP A 58 5.41 8.65 12.22
CA ASP A 58 6.04 9.92 12.57
C ASP A 58 5.37 11.12 11.86
N GLU A 59 4.74 10.91 10.70
CA GLU A 59 4.16 12.01 9.91
C GLU A 59 2.63 12.13 9.95
N GLN A 60 1.92 11.23 10.65
CA GLN A 60 0.45 11.34 10.81
C GLN A 60 -0.02 12.53 11.67
N LYS A 61 0.87 13.42 12.09
CA LYS A 61 0.50 14.71 12.71
C LYS A 61 0.16 15.82 11.72
N ALA A 62 0.39 15.66 10.41
CA ALA A 62 0.21 16.77 9.45
C ALA A 62 -1.05 16.69 8.58
N ALA A 63 -1.71 15.53 8.43
CA ALA A 63 -2.81 15.35 7.47
C ALA A 63 -4.23 15.31 8.07
N THR A 64 -4.38 15.39 9.40
CA THR A 64 -5.71 15.48 10.04
C THR A 64 -6.13 16.95 10.21
N SER A 65 -6.25 17.67 9.09
CA SER A 65 -6.93 18.98 9.04
C SER A 65 -7.95 18.99 7.91
N THR A 66 -8.80 17.96 7.89
CA THR A 66 -10.09 18.07 7.20
C THR A 66 -11.11 17.34 8.05
N MET A 67 -12.09 18.12 8.54
CA MET A 67 -13.23 17.71 9.33
C MET A 67 -13.86 16.41 8.80
N ASP A 68 -14.15 15.47 9.69
CA ASP A 68 -15.52 14.94 9.96
C ASP A 68 -15.49 13.49 10.50
N TYR A 69 -16.42 13.22 11.42
CA TYR A 69 -16.76 11.97 12.13
C TYR A 69 -15.82 11.37 13.19
N GLY A 70 -16.32 11.45 14.43
CA GLY A 70 -15.74 10.81 15.60
C GLY A 70 -15.84 9.28 15.57
N SER A 71 -14.77 8.65 16.06
CA SER A 71 -14.68 7.29 16.62
C SER A 71 -13.30 7.27 17.29
N GLY A 72 -13.23 7.54 18.59
CA GLY A 72 -13.24 6.48 19.59
C GLY A 72 -11.81 6.00 19.79
N ASP A 73 -11.24 6.22 20.99
CA ASP A 73 -9.96 5.68 21.48
C ASP A 73 -9.50 4.40 20.76
N VAL A 74 -8.74 4.54 19.69
CA VAL A 74 -7.90 3.46 19.15
C VAL A 74 -6.49 3.81 19.52
N LEU A 75 -5.99 3.11 20.53
CA LEU A 75 -4.59 3.04 20.90
C LEU A 75 -3.74 3.01 19.61
N PRO A 76 -2.84 3.98 19.38
CA PRO A 76 -2.04 4.02 18.16
C PRO A 76 -1.08 2.82 18.02
N GLU A 77 -1.00 1.97 19.04
CA GLU A 77 -0.13 0.78 19.13
C GLU A 77 -0.75 -0.51 18.57
N LEU A 78 -2.06 -0.50 18.27
CA LEU A 78 -2.79 -1.68 17.78
C LEU A 78 -3.53 -1.45 16.46
N ARG A 79 -3.21 -0.37 15.74
CA ARG A 79 -3.51 -0.34 14.32
C ARG A 79 -2.59 -1.35 13.65
N ASP A 80 -3.16 -2.46 13.20
CA ASP A 80 -2.49 -3.39 12.29
C ASP A 80 -2.07 -2.59 11.04
N LEU A 81 -0.85 -2.05 11.08
CA LEU A 81 -0.17 -1.45 9.94
C LEU A 81 -0.26 -2.34 8.69
N PRO A 82 -0.07 -3.68 8.76
CA PRO A 82 -0.30 -4.55 7.61
C PRO A 82 -1.75 -4.49 7.05
N ALA A 83 -2.76 -4.28 7.89
CA ALA A 83 -4.14 -4.12 7.41
C ALA A 83 -4.36 -2.79 6.68
N GLU A 84 -3.81 -1.68 7.20
CA GLU A 84 -3.86 -0.37 6.54
C GLU A 84 -3.12 -0.37 5.20
N VAL A 85 -1.96 -1.05 5.17
CA VAL A 85 -1.19 -1.30 3.93
C VAL A 85 -2.05 -2.01 2.89
N LYS A 86 -2.72 -3.08 3.28
CA LYS A 86 -3.57 -3.85 2.38
C LYS A 86 -4.73 -3.02 1.84
N GLU A 87 -5.42 -2.28 2.70
CA GLU A 87 -6.52 -1.40 2.29
C GLU A 87 -6.06 -0.31 1.32
N ARG A 88 -4.90 0.30 1.58
CA ARG A 88 -4.32 1.30 0.68
C ARG A 88 -3.93 0.70 -0.67
N CYS A 89 -3.31 -0.48 -0.68
CA CYS A 89 -2.97 -1.20 -1.92
C CYS A 89 -4.22 -1.56 -2.73
N GLU A 90 -5.26 -2.05 -2.06
CA GLU A 90 -6.54 -2.40 -2.69
C GLU A 90 -7.24 -1.18 -3.29
N ALA A 91 -7.34 -0.08 -2.52
CA ALA A 91 -7.92 1.17 -3.00
C ALA A 91 -7.15 1.72 -4.22
N HIS A 92 -5.83 1.65 -4.18
CA HIS A 92 -4.98 2.05 -5.30
C HIS A 92 -5.23 1.17 -6.54
N TRP A 93 -5.33 -0.15 -6.35
CA TRP A 93 -5.60 -1.07 -7.45
C TRP A 93 -6.96 -0.76 -8.11
N GLN A 94 -8.01 -0.59 -7.30
CA GLN A 94 -9.36 -0.24 -7.78
C GLN A 94 -9.36 1.07 -8.59
N GLN A 95 -8.64 2.10 -8.13
CA GLN A 95 -8.50 3.36 -8.88
C GLN A 95 -7.77 3.18 -10.21
N SER A 96 -6.71 2.36 -10.24
CA SER A 96 -5.96 2.08 -11.45
C SER A 96 -6.75 1.27 -12.48
N GLN A 97 -7.65 0.39 -12.02
CA GLN A 97 -8.61 -0.30 -12.89
C GLN A 97 -9.65 0.67 -13.46
N GLN A 98 -10.16 1.63 -12.67
CA GLN A 98 -11.12 2.63 -13.15
C GLN A 98 -10.52 3.55 -14.22
N GLN A 99 -9.27 3.98 -14.08
CA GLN A 99 -8.59 4.80 -15.09
C GLN A 99 -8.31 4.07 -16.41
N SER A 100 -8.26 2.72 -16.40
CA SER A 100 -8.07 1.95 -17.64
C SER A 100 -9.36 1.78 -18.46
N ASN A 101 -10.51 2.25 -17.97
CA ASN A 101 -11.83 2.09 -18.59
C ASN A 101 -12.42 3.41 -19.13
N ASP A 102 -11.63 4.48 -19.28
CA ASP A 102 -12.04 5.75 -19.92
C ASP A 102 -11.42 5.93 -21.31
#